data_AF-A0A3E1D2G1-F1
#
_entry.id   AF-A0A3E1D2G1-F1
#
_cell.length_a   1.000
_cell.length_b   1.000
_cell.length_c   1.000
_cell.angle_alpha   90.00
_cell.angle_beta   90.00
_cell.angle_gamma   90.00
#
_symmetry.space_group_name_H-M   'P 1'
#
loop_
_entity.id
_entity.type
_entity.pdbx_description
1 polymer ?
#
loop_
_entity_poly.entity_id
_entity_poly.type
_entity_poly.pdbx_seq_one_letter_code
_entity_poly.pdbx_strand_id
1 'polypeptide(L)' 'KRGPAELRRLLFNAAMAAAKSKAWKPVYEHYRTQGWSTTAALVIIARKIARAAWSIHHYHSTFDPDRITKNV' A
#
# COMPACT_ATOMS: atom_id res chain seq x y z
N LYS A 1 19.39 1.10 4.51
CA LYS A 1 17.99 0.65 4.74
C LYS A 1 17.91 0.04 6.13
N ARG A 2 16.94 0.41 6.97
CA ARG A 2 16.78 -0.16 8.33
C ARG A 2 15.69 -1.25 8.33
N GLY A 3 15.79 -2.21 9.24
CA GLY A 3 14.84 -3.32 9.41
C GLY A 3 15.05 -4.52 8.47
N PRO A 4 14.29 -5.62 8.68
CA PRO A 4 14.46 -6.89 7.96
C PRO A 4 14.33 -6.73 6.44
N ALA A 5 15.28 -7.30 5.69
CA ALA A 5 15.31 -7.20 4.24
C ALA A 5 14.13 -7.95 3.59
N GLU A 6 13.79 -9.11 4.12
CA GLU A 6 12.72 -9.96 3.58
C GLU A 6 11.35 -9.29 3.69
N LEU A 7 11.04 -8.64 4.82
CA LEU A 7 9.79 -7.90 4.99
C LEU A 7 9.63 -6.80 3.93
N ARG A 8 10.70 -6.08 3.62
CA ARG A 8 10.66 -5.06 2.57
C ARG A 8 10.39 -5.67 1.19
N ARG A 9 10.97 -6.84 0.90
CA ARG A 9 10.75 -7.57 -0.37
C ARG A 9 9.31 -8.04 -0.48
N LEU A 10 8.77 -8.65 0.57
CA LEU A 10 7.39 -9.13 0.62
C LEU A 10 6.38 -7.98 0.49
N LEU A 11 6.58 -6.86 1.19
CA LEU A 11 5.71 -5.70 1.09
C LEU A 11 5.74 -5.07 -0.31
N PHE A 12 6.90 -5.02 -0.95
CA PHE A 12 7.00 -4.52 -2.32
C PHE A 12 6.25 -5.43 -3.31
N ASN A 13 6.39 -6.76 -3.16
CA ASN A 13 5.63 -7.72 -3.96
C ASN A 13 4.12 -7.60 -3.74
N ALA A 14 3.69 -7.45 -2.48
CA ALA A 14 2.29 -7.21 -2.14
C ALA A 14 1.76 -5.91 -2.78
N ALA A 15 2.57 -4.84 -2.79
CA ALA A 15 2.21 -3.59 -3.45
C ALA A 15 2.06 -3.74 -4.96
N MET A 16 2.92 -4.54 -5.63
CA MET A 16 2.79 -4.83 -7.06
C MET A 16 1.48 -5.55 -7.40
N ALA A 17 1.06 -6.51 -6.57
CA ALA A 17 -0.24 -7.17 -6.71
C ALA A 17 -1.40 -6.21 -6.40
N ALA A 18 -1.28 -5.44 -5.32
CA ALA A 18 -2.29 -4.47 -4.90
C ALA A 18 -2.55 -3.40 -5.97
N ALA A 19 -1.51 -2.87 -6.62
CA ALA A 19 -1.65 -1.85 -7.67
C ALA A 19 -2.57 -2.26 -8.84
N LYS A 20 -2.80 -3.56 -9.04
CA LYS A 20 -3.72 -4.10 -10.05
C LYS A 20 -5.13 -4.40 -9.52
N SER A 21 -5.33 -4.29 -8.21
CA SER A 21 -6.61 -4.58 -7.55
C SER A 21 -7.54 -3.37 -7.53
N LYS A 22 -8.85 -3.60 -7.53
CA LYS A 22 -9.87 -2.54 -7.54
C LYS A 22 -9.74 -1.56 -6.36
N ALA A 23 -9.39 -2.06 -5.16
CA ALA A 23 -9.27 -1.25 -3.96
C ALA A 23 -8.07 -0.29 -3.97
N TRP A 24 -6.95 -0.69 -4.58
CA TRP A 24 -5.69 0.05 -4.50
C TRP A 24 -5.27 0.72 -5.81
N LYS A 25 -5.85 0.32 -6.95
CA LYS A 25 -5.58 0.91 -8.26
C LYS A 25 -5.81 2.43 -8.30
N PRO A 26 -6.91 2.99 -7.74
CA PRO A 26 -7.09 4.45 -7.73
C PRO A 26 -5.97 5.19 -6.97
N VAL A 27 -5.49 4.59 -5.87
CA VAL A 27 -4.38 5.14 -5.07
C VAL A 27 -3.07 5.12 -5.85
N TYR A 28 -2.81 4.03 -6.56
CA TYR A 28 -1.65 3.92 -7.43
C TYR A 28 -1.68 4.97 -8.54
N GLU A 29 -2.80 5.08 -9.24
CA GLU A 29 -2.97 6.01 -10.35
C GLU A 29 -2.84 7.46 -9.89
N HIS A 30 -3.40 7.83 -8.74
CA HIS A 30 -3.24 9.16 -8.15
C HIS A 30 -1.77 9.55 -7.97
N TYR A 31 -0.93 8.68 -7.40
CA TYR A 31 0.50 9.03 -7.25
C TYR A 31 1.22 9.04 -8.60
N ARG A 32 0.79 8.20 -9.56
CA ARG A 32 1.37 8.21 -10.91
C ARG A 32 1.01 9.49 -11.67
N THR A 33 -0.21 10.01 -11.55
CA THR A 33 -0.62 11.27 -12.19
C THR A 33 0.07 12.48 -11.58
N GLN A 34 0.45 12.42 -10.29
CA GLN A 34 1.30 13.41 -9.64
C GLN A 34 2.78 13.37 -10.09
N GLY A 35 3.16 12.47 -11.00
CA GLY A 35 4.52 12.39 -11.55
C GLY A 35 5.50 11.52 -10.73
N TRP A 36 5.04 10.82 -9.69
CA TRP A 36 5.91 9.92 -8.94
C TRP A 36 6.32 8.72 -9.78
N SER A 37 7.58 8.28 -9.64
CA SER A 37 8.06 7.06 -10.31
C SER A 37 7.29 5.82 -9.87
N THR A 38 7.22 4.80 -10.74
CA THR A 38 6.54 3.53 -10.44
C THR A 38 7.03 2.92 -9.13
N THR A 39 8.34 2.91 -8.93
CA THR A 39 8.96 2.41 -7.70
C THR A 39 8.53 3.21 -6.48
N ALA A 40 8.48 4.55 -6.58
CA ALA A 40 8.06 5.39 -5.47
C ALA A 40 6.58 5.15 -5.13
N ALA A 41 5.69 5.10 -6.14
CA ALA A 41 4.28 4.80 -5.95
C ALA A 41 4.05 3.43 -5.29
N LEU A 42 4.75 2.39 -5.74
CA LEU A 42 4.68 1.05 -5.13
C LEU A 42 5.18 1.05 -3.68
N VAL A 43 6.25 1.79 -3.37
CA VAL A 43 6.75 1.92 -2.01
C VAL A 43 5.75 2.68 -1.11
N ILE A 44 5.05 3.69 -1.63
CA ILE A 44 3.96 4.37 -0.90
C ILE A 44 2.84 3.39 -0.59
N ILE A 45 2.39 2.60 -1.57
CA ILE A 45 1.36 1.58 -1.38
C ILE A 45 1.80 0.53 -0.36
N ALA A 46 3.04 0.03 -0.45
CA ALA A 46 3.59 -0.92 0.53
C ALA A 46 3.50 -0.39 1.97
N ARG A 47 3.79 0.89 2.20
CA ARG A 47 3.67 1.52 3.53
C ARG A 47 2.21 1.62 3.98
N LYS A 48 1.29 1.97 3.08
CA LYS A 48 -0.16 2.00 3.38
C LYS A 48 -0.69 0.60 3.70
N ILE A 49 -0.28 -0.44 2.98
CA ILE A 49 -0.61 -1.84 3.27
C ILE A 49 -0.12 -2.23 4.67
N ALA A 50 1.15 -1.93 5.00
CA ALA A 50 1.69 -2.23 6.32
C ALA A 50 0.91 -1.54 7.45
N ARG A 51 0.51 -0.28 7.26
CA ARG A 51 -0.34 0.45 8.21
C ARG A 51 -1.72 -0.18 8.35
N ALA A 52 -2.35 -0.58 7.24
CA ALA A 52 -3.66 -1.24 7.25
C ALA A 52 -3.60 -2.60 7.96
N ALA A 53 -2.59 -3.42 7.67
CA ALA A 53 -2.37 -4.71 8.33
C ALA A 53 -2.16 -4.54 9.84
N TRP A 54 -1.35 -3.56 10.25
CA TRP A 54 -1.18 -3.25 11.67
C TRP A 54 -2.49 -2.81 12.33
N SER A 55 -3.28 -1.95 11.67
CA SER A 55 -4.58 -1.50 12.21
C SER A 55 -5.56 -2.66 12.38
N ILE A 56 -5.68 -3.53 11.38
CA ILE A 56 -6.52 -4.73 11.40
C ILE A 56 -6.12 -5.63 12.57
N HIS A 57 -4.82 -5.89 12.71
CA HIS A 57 -4.29 -6.72 13.79
C HIS A 57 -4.48 -6.10 15.17
N HIS A 58 -4.22 -4.79 15.32
CA HIS A 58 -4.23 -4.12 16.62
C HIS A 58 -5.64 -3.84 17.15
N TYR A 59 -6.57 -3.49 16.26
CA TYR A 59 -7.95 -3.15 16.64
C TYR A 59 -8.94 -4.30 16.39
N HIS A 60 -8.46 -5.47 15.98
CA HIS A 60 -9.29 -6.63 15.60
C HIS A 60 -10.40 -6.27 14.60
N SER A 61 -10.12 -5.32 13.71
CA SER A 61 -11.08 -4.83 12.71
C SER A 61 -10.96 -5.62 11.41
N THR A 62 -11.97 -5.51 10.55
CA THR A 62 -11.91 -6.06 9.19
C THR A 62 -11.28 -5.06 8.21
N PHE A 63 -10.87 -5.55 7.05
CA PHE A 63 -10.39 -4.69 5.96
C PHE A 63 -11.54 -3.91 5.34
N ASP A 64 -11.40 -2.59 5.29
CA ASP A 64 -12.36 -1.65 4.72
C ASP A 64 -11.69 -0.88 3.56
N PRO A 65 -12.04 -1.19 2.29
CA PRO A 65 -11.46 -0.55 1.11
C PRO A 65 -11.64 0.98 1.09
N ASP A 66 -12.73 1.49 1.64
CA ASP A 66 -13.08 2.91 1.55
C ASP A 66 -12.17 3.76 2.44
N ARG A 67 -11.56 3.18 3.48
CA ARG A 67 -10.58 3.88 4.33
C ARG A 67 -9.28 4.20 3.60
N ILE A 68 -8.99 3.47 2.52
CA ILE A 68 -7.75 3.64 1.75
C ILE A 68 -7.89 4.78 0.75
N THR A 69 -9.07 4.92 0.15
CA THR A 69 -9.37 5.92 -0.88
C THR A 69 -9.73 7.29 -0.30
N LYS A 70 -10.25 7.37 0.94
CA LYS A 70 -10.60 8.64 1.61
C LYS A 70 -9.42 9.61 1.87
N ASN A 71 -8.19 9.11 1.86
CA ASN A 71 -6.97 9.87 2.17
C ASN A 71 -6.02 9.95 0.95
N VAL A 72 -6.58 9.95 -0.24
CA VAL A 72 -5.89 10.08 -1.53
C VAL A 72 -6.40 11.34 -2.21
#